data_AF-A9KN38-F1
#
_entry.id   AF-A9KN38-F1
#
_cell.length_a   1.000
_cell.length_b   1.000
_cell.length_c   1.000
_cell.angle_alpha   90.00
_cell.angle_beta   90.00
_cell.angle_gamma   90.00
#
_symmetry.space_group_name_H-M   'P 1'
#
loop_
_entity.id
_entity.type
_entity.pdbx_description
1 polymer ?
#
loop_
_entity_poly.entity_id
_entity_poly.type
_entity_poly.pdbx_seq_one_letter_code
_entity_poly.pdbx_strand_id
1 'polypeptide(L)'
;MLNKEGLLRLMEGKSDEEMKQILEKNYGINWSIPEGSCKAWFAKVFIYCSTREFEEELDFFFFLVNTFSHLFHVCFKHEDTVFLGCTCPCGNKEVILYYSLTRGD
;
A
#
# COMPACT_ATOMS: atom_id res chain seq x y z
N MET A 1 21.46 -3.73 -7.57
CA MET A 1 20.13 -3.08 -7.60
C MET A 1 20.00 -2.34 -8.92
N LEU A 2 18.95 -2.57 -9.69
CA LEU A 2 18.72 -1.83 -10.95
C LEU A 2 18.37 -0.37 -10.61
N ASN A 3 18.88 0.58 -11.39
CA ASN A 3 18.39 1.95 -11.32
C ASN A 3 17.00 2.04 -11.99
N LYS A 4 16.29 3.17 -11.80
CA LYS A 4 14.94 3.39 -12.34
C LYS A 4 14.85 3.07 -13.84
N GLU A 5 15.80 3.56 -14.63
CA GLU A 5 15.84 3.37 -16.08
C GLU A 5 16.06 1.91 -16.47
N GLY A 6 16.95 1.21 -15.77
CA GLY A 6 17.19 -0.21 -15.97
C GLY A 6 15.98 -1.08 -15.64
N LEU A 7 15.23 -0.72 -14.59
CA LEU A 7 13.98 -1.41 -14.26
C LEU A 7 12.91 -1.17 -15.33
N LEU A 8 12.72 0.07 -15.79
CA LEU A 8 11.72 0.41 -16.81
C LEU A 8 11.98 -0.34 -18.13
N ARG A 9 13.23 -0.38 -18.60
CA ARG A 9 13.59 -1.13 -19.82
C ARG A 9 13.32 -2.63 -19.68
N LEU A 10 13.53 -3.17 -18.49
CA LEU A 10 13.34 -4.58 -18.21
C LEU A 10 11.85 -4.97 -18.11
N MET A 11 10.98 -4.01 -17.81
CA MET A 11 9.52 -4.18 -17.77
C MET A 11 8.84 -3.87 -19.11
N GLU A 12 9.52 -3.19 -20.03
CA GLU A 12 8.94 -2.78 -21.32
C GLU A 12 8.51 -3.99 -22.17
N GLY A 13 7.26 -3.97 -22.64
CA GLY A 13 6.68 -5.06 -23.45
C GLY A 13 6.40 -6.35 -22.67
N LYS A 14 6.55 -6.36 -21.34
CA LYS A 14 6.20 -7.50 -20.47
C LYS A 14 4.73 -7.49 -20.08
N SER A 15 4.19 -8.67 -19.84
CA SER A 15 2.89 -8.83 -19.19
C SER A 15 2.98 -8.54 -17.69
N ASP A 16 1.84 -8.25 -17.05
CA ASP A 16 1.77 -7.98 -15.62
C ASP A 16 2.37 -9.12 -14.78
N GLU A 17 2.18 -10.38 -15.17
CA GLU A 17 2.75 -11.51 -14.43
C GLU A 17 4.25 -11.67 -14.62
N GLU A 18 4.78 -11.40 -15.81
CA GLU A 18 6.23 -11.34 -16.01
C GLU A 18 6.84 -10.21 -15.18
N MET A 19 6.17 -9.06 -15.10
CA MET A 19 6.61 -7.94 -14.27
C MET A 19 6.63 -8.32 -12.78
N LYS A 20 5.61 -9.00 -12.28
CA LYS A 20 5.59 -9.49 -10.89
C LYS A 20 6.73 -10.46 -10.59
N GLN A 21 7.00 -11.40 -11.48
CA GLN A 21 8.11 -12.36 -11.33
C GLN A 21 9.48 -11.66 -11.34
N ILE A 22 9.66 -10.67 -12.22
CA ILE A 22 10.84 -9.83 -12.26
C ILE A 22 11.08 -9.14 -10.92
N LEU A 23 10.03 -8.54 -10.38
CA LEU A 23 10.08 -7.76 -9.14
C LEU A 23 10.34 -8.67 -7.93
N GLU A 24 9.67 -9.82 -7.87
CA GLU A 24 9.90 -10.85 -6.86
C GLU A 24 11.35 -11.34 -6.88
N LYS A 25 11.88 -11.69 -8.06
CA LYS A 25 13.25 -12.20 -8.20
C LYS A 25 14.32 -11.17 -7.86
N ASN A 26 14.14 -9.91 -8.26
CA ASN A 26 15.19 -8.88 -8.13
C ASN A 26 15.13 -8.10 -6.81
N TYR A 27 13.96 -8.03 -6.17
CA TYR A 27 13.74 -7.21 -4.98
C TYR A 27 13.16 -7.99 -3.80
N GLY A 28 12.92 -9.29 -3.95
CA GLY A 28 12.35 -10.12 -2.88
C GLY A 28 10.92 -9.71 -2.53
N ILE A 29 10.18 -9.10 -3.46
CA ILE A 29 8.80 -8.67 -3.23
C ILE A 29 7.91 -9.91 -3.17
N ASN A 30 7.32 -10.14 -2.00
CA ASN A 30 6.27 -11.15 -1.82
C ASN A 30 4.90 -10.50 -2.04
N TRP A 31 4.14 -11.04 -2.99
CA TRP A 31 2.80 -10.58 -3.34
C TRP A 31 1.70 -11.19 -2.45
N SER A 32 2.03 -12.22 -1.67
CA SER A 32 1.13 -12.86 -0.72
C SER A 32 1.22 -12.22 0.66
N ILE A 33 0.08 -12.18 1.37
CA ILE A 33 0.07 -11.84 2.79
C ILE A 33 0.69 -13.04 3.54
N PRO A 34 1.80 -12.84 4.27
CA PRO A 34 2.47 -13.95 4.93
C PRO A 34 1.59 -14.53 6.05
N GLU A 35 1.67 -15.86 6.23
CA GLU A 35 1.04 -16.55 7.35
C GLU A 35 1.88 -16.35 8.64
N GLY A 36 1.22 -16.19 9.79
CA GLY A 36 1.86 -16.04 11.09
C GLY A 36 2.23 -14.60 11.48
N SER A 37 3.31 -14.43 12.27
CA SER A 37 3.66 -13.14 12.90
C SER A 37 4.18 -12.04 11.94
N CYS A 38 4.41 -12.39 10.67
CA CYS A 38 4.92 -11.45 9.67
C CYS A 38 3.83 -10.49 9.17
N LYS A 39 4.21 -9.23 8.92
CA LYS A 39 3.32 -8.16 8.45
C LYS A 39 3.52 -7.93 6.94
N ALA A 40 2.44 -7.92 6.18
CA ALA A 40 2.45 -7.33 4.83
C ALA A 40 2.15 -5.84 4.95
N TRP A 41 3.06 -5.01 4.45
CA TRP A 41 2.92 -3.55 4.46
C TRP A 41 2.35 -3.05 3.14
N PHE A 42 1.45 -2.07 3.25
CA PHE A 42 0.75 -1.44 2.15
C PHE A 42 0.79 0.07 2.32
N ALA A 43 0.54 0.79 1.22
CA ALA A 43 0.42 2.23 1.22
C ALA A 43 -0.89 2.64 0.54
N LYS A 44 -1.66 3.51 1.18
CA LYS A 44 -2.80 4.21 0.57
C LYS A 44 -2.47 5.68 0.45
N VAL A 45 -2.59 6.22 -0.76
CA VAL A 45 -2.47 7.65 -1.00
C VAL A 45 -3.85 8.29 -0.92
N PHE A 46 -3.95 9.37 -0.15
CA PHE A 46 -5.10 10.26 -0.07
C PHE A 46 -4.72 11.60 -0.70
N ILE A 47 -5.57 12.09 -1.60
CA ILE A 47 -5.44 13.40 -2.22
C ILE A 47 -6.69 14.18 -1.83
N TYR A 48 -6.53 15.36 -1.26
CA TYR A 48 -7.66 16.11 -0.69
C TYR A 48 -7.46 17.63 -0.81
N CYS A 49 -8.58 18.35 -0.83
CA CYS A 49 -8.64 19.80 -0.90
C CYS A 49 -8.89 20.42 0.49
N SER A 50 -9.50 19.69 1.42
CA SER A 50 -9.81 20.17 2.77
C SER A 50 -9.58 19.10 3.85
N THR A 51 -9.34 19.52 5.09
CA THR A 51 -9.17 18.59 6.21
C THR A 51 -10.43 17.73 6.44
N ARG A 52 -11.63 18.29 6.23
CA ARG A 52 -12.89 17.54 6.36
C ARG A 52 -12.99 16.41 5.34
N GLU A 53 -12.67 16.69 4.07
CA GLU A 53 -12.65 15.67 3.02
C GLU A 53 -11.64 14.57 3.33
N PHE A 54 -10.46 14.93 3.85
CA PHE A 54 -9.48 13.93 4.28
C PHE A 54 -9.99 13.06 5.42
N GLU A 55 -10.66 13.64 6.42
CA GLU A 55 -11.26 12.92 7.53
C GLU A 55 -12.34 11.92 7.05
N GLU A 56 -13.25 12.37 6.17
CA GLU A 56 -14.29 11.52 5.58
C GLU A 56 -13.71 10.34 4.79
N GLU A 57 -12.71 10.58 3.94
CA GLU A 57 -12.01 9.54 3.16
C GLU A 57 -11.25 8.56 4.05
N LEU A 58 -10.61 9.07 5.10
CA LEU A 58 -9.84 8.27 6.05
C LEU A 58 -10.76 7.36 6.89
N ASP A 59 -11.86 7.90 7.38
CA ASP A 59 -12.87 7.14 8.13
C ASP A 59 -13.50 6.05 7.26
N PHE A 60 -13.84 6.38 6.01
CA PHE A 60 -14.34 5.41 5.05
C PHE A 60 -13.32 4.31 4.77
N PHE A 61 -12.05 4.66 4.59
CA PHE A 61 -10.98 3.67 4.43
C PHE A 61 -10.86 2.75 5.64
N PHE A 62 -10.91 3.29 6.88
CA PHE A 62 -10.85 2.48 8.08
C PHE A 62 -12.08 1.58 8.26
N PHE A 63 -13.26 2.06 7.88
CA PHE A 63 -14.46 1.23 7.82
C PHE A 63 -14.28 0.06 6.85
N LEU A 64 -13.80 0.33 5.63
CA LEU A 64 -13.58 -0.72 4.62
C LEU A 64 -12.53 -1.73 5.08
N VAL A 65 -11.36 -1.28 5.52
CA VAL A 65 -10.27 -2.19 5.90
C VAL A 65 -10.66 -3.05 7.09
N ASN A 66 -11.38 -2.51 8.08
CA ASN A 66 -11.88 -3.31 9.21
C ASN A 66 -12.94 -4.34 8.76
N THR A 67 -13.87 -3.93 7.90
CA THR A 67 -14.93 -4.82 7.39
C THR A 67 -14.35 -5.96 6.57
N PHE A 68 -13.46 -5.65 5.63
CA PHE A 68 -12.80 -6.65 4.79
C PHE A 68 -11.80 -7.50 5.56
N SER A 69 -11.15 -6.94 6.58
CA SER A 69 -10.26 -7.71 7.45
C SER A 69 -10.96 -8.90 8.08
N HIS A 70 -12.17 -8.68 8.59
CA HIS A 70 -13.01 -9.76 9.12
C HIS A 70 -13.41 -10.77 8.03
N LEU A 71 -13.80 -10.31 6.84
CA LEU A 71 -14.24 -11.20 5.74
C LEU A 71 -13.12 -12.08 5.19
N PHE A 72 -11.88 -11.58 5.17
CA PHE A 72 -10.72 -12.27 4.59
C PHE A 72 -9.81 -12.92 5.63
N HIS A 73 -10.23 -12.97 6.91
CA HIS A 73 -9.42 -13.50 8.00
C HIS A 73 -8.02 -12.87 8.07
N VAL A 74 -7.96 -11.55 7.93
CA VAL A 74 -6.75 -10.76 8.14
C VAL A 74 -6.97 -9.79 9.30
N CYS A 75 -5.91 -9.39 9.97
CA CYS A 75 -5.95 -8.41 11.05
C CYS A 75 -5.31 -7.11 10.58
N PHE A 76 -6.09 -6.04 10.64
CA PHE A 76 -5.62 -4.67 10.52
C PHE A 76 -5.35 -4.11 11.92
N LYS A 77 -4.14 -3.58 12.16
CA LYS A 77 -3.77 -2.92 13.41
C LYS A 77 -3.63 -1.43 13.16
N HIS A 78 -4.60 -0.66 13.62
CA HIS A 78 -4.61 0.79 13.46
C HIS A 78 -3.36 1.46 14.09
N GLU A 79 -2.84 0.92 15.19
CA GLU A 79 -1.65 1.43 15.89
C GLU A 79 -0.36 1.33 15.08
N ASP A 80 -0.30 0.43 14.10
CA ASP A 80 0.86 0.25 13.21
C ASP A 80 0.84 1.22 12.01
N THR A 81 -0.15 2.12 11.95
CA THR A 81 -0.27 3.05 10.83
C THR A 81 0.73 4.21 10.93
N VAL A 82 1.32 4.58 9.79
CA VAL A 82 2.24 5.71 9.69
C VAL A 82 1.76 6.65 8.59
N PHE A 83 1.57 7.92 8.94
CA PHE A 83 1.19 8.96 8.00
C PHE A 83 2.41 9.76 7.54
N LEU A 84 2.57 9.89 6.22
CA LEU A 84 3.54 10.78 5.60
C LEU A 84 2.79 11.83 4.79
N GLY A 85 2.78 13.07 5.28
CA GLY A 85 2.19 14.19 4.56
C GLY A 85 3.16 14.76 3.52
N CYS A 86 2.66 15.03 2.32
CA CYS A 86 3.35 15.82 1.31
C CYS A 86 2.40 16.87 0.70
N THR A 87 2.97 17.98 0.23
CA THR A 87 2.22 18.98 -0.52
C THR A 87 2.70 18.94 -1.95
N CYS A 88 1.81 18.62 -2.90
CA CYS A 88 2.12 18.67 -4.31
C CYS A 88 2.47 20.12 -4.70
N PRO A 89 3.43 20.37 -5.62
CA PRO A 89 3.67 21.69 -6.20
C PRO A 89 2.41 22.33 -6.82
N CYS A 90 1.42 21.49 -7.16
CA CYS A 90 0.13 21.86 -7.70
C CYS A 90 -0.88 22.37 -6.65
N GLY A 91 -0.52 22.41 -5.37
CA GLY A 91 -1.38 22.89 -4.27
C GLY A 91 -2.30 21.84 -3.64
N ASN A 92 -2.37 20.64 -4.23
CA ASN A 92 -3.09 19.51 -3.64
C ASN A 92 -2.35 18.99 -2.41
N LYS A 93 -3.11 18.71 -1.35
CA LYS A 93 -2.57 18.06 -0.16
C LYS A 93 -2.64 16.56 -0.38
N GLU A 94 -1.54 15.90 -0.07
CA GLU A 94 -1.40 14.46 -0.22
C GLU A 94 -0.94 13.87 1.11
N VAL A 95 -1.55 12.76 1.51
CA VAL A 95 -1.12 12.00 2.67
C VAL A 95 -1.00 10.54 2.26
N ILE A 96 0.18 9.96 2.51
CA ILE A 96 0.43 8.54 2.34
C ILE A 96 0.24 7.88 3.70
N LEU A 97 -0.71 6.97 3.77
CA LEU A 97 -0.93 6.08 4.91
C LEU A 97 -0.22 4.76 4.64
N TYR A 98 0.84 4.48 5.38
CA TYR A 98 1.40 3.14 5.48
C TYR A 98 0.63 2.35 6.52
N TYR A 99 0.23 1.14 6.17
CA TYR A 99 -0.49 0.24 7.07
C TYR A 99 -0.04 -1.20 6.86
N SER A 100 -0.26 -2.05 7.87
CA SER A 100 0.05 -3.47 7.77
C SER A 100 -1.17 -4.34 7.95
N LEU A 101 -1.19 -5.46 7.23
CA LEU A 101 -2.10 -6.57 7.45
C LEU A 101 -1.29 -7.80 7.87
N THR A 102 -1.82 -8.56 8.82
CA THR A 102 -1.34 -9.90 9.17
C THR A 102 -2.46 -10.89 8.89
N ARG A 103 -2.14 -12.15 8.56
CA ARG A 103 -3.19 -13.17 8.56
C ARG A 103 -3.64 -13.41 10.00
N GLY A 104 -4.96 -13.46 10.23
CA GLY A 104 -5.50 -13.91 11.51
C GLY A 104 -5.24 -15.41 11.67
N ASP A 105 -4.90 -15.83 12.89
CA ASP A 105 -4.88 -17.25 13.26
C ASP A 105 -6.30 -17.85 13.23
#